data_AF-B6EME1-F1
#
_entry.id   AF-B6EME1-F1
#
_cell.length_a   1.000
_cell.length_b   1.000
_cell.length_c   1.000
_cell.angle_alpha   90.00
_cell.angle_beta   90.00
_cell.angle_gamma   90.00
#
_symmetry.space_group_name_H-M   'P 1'
#
loop_
_entity.id
_entity.type
_entity.pdbx_description
1 polymer ?
#
loop_
_entity_poly.entity_id
_entity_poly.type
_entity_poly.pdbx_seq_one_letter_code
_entity_poly.pdbx_strand_id
1 'polypeptide(L)'
;MKANEFDAKFDDGDDILGDLDLSKSKRPMQSQKRVNVDFPTWMIESLDREANRIGVTRQSIIKVWLAERLESVAANHTASH
;
A
#
# COMPACT_ATOMS: atom_id res chain seq x y z
N MET A 1 -20.45 23.67 -4.88
CA MET A 1 -19.91 25.00 -4.54
C MET A 1 -18.71 25.34 -5.42
N LYS A 2 -18.22 26.58 -5.38
CA LYS A 2 -16.94 26.93 -6.01
C LYS A 2 -15.78 26.50 -5.10
N ALA A 3 -14.63 26.16 -5.66
CA ALA A 3 -13.48 25.63 -4.90
C ALA A 3 -13.03 26.56 -3.77
N ASN A 4 -13.02 27.87 -4.01
CA ASN A 4 -12.64 28.87 -3.01
C ASN A 4 -13.58 28.94 -1.79
N GLU A 5 -14.85 28.61 -1.96
CA GLU A 5 -15.83 28.57 -0.88
C GLU A 5 -15.71 27.27 -0.07
N PHE A 6 -15.30 26.18 -0.72
CA PHE A 6 -15.00 24.91 -0.06
C PHE A 6 -13.75 25.02 0.80
N ASP A 7 -12.68 25.59 0.25
CA ASP A 7 -11.41 25.78 0.95
C ASP A 7 -11.60 26.65 2.20
N ALA A 8 -12.36 27.75 2.10
CA ALA A 8 -12.66 28.60 3.25
C ALA A 8 -13.41 27.87 4.36
N LYS A 9 -14.45 27.09 4.03
CA LYS A 9 -15.18 26.28 5.03
C LYS A 9 -14.29 25.21 5.67
N PHE A 10 -13.41 24.58 4.89
CA PHE A 10 -12.48 23.59 5.40
C PHE A 10 -11.49 24.21 6.39
N ASP A 11 -10.92 25.35 6.05
CA ASP A 11 -9.95 26.07 6.89
C ASP A 11 -10.61 26.64 8.16
N ASP A 12 -11.87 27.07 8.08
CA ASP A 12 -12.66 27.54 9.22
C ASP A 12 -13.16 26.39 10.14
N GLY A 13 -12.93 25.13 9.76
CA GLY A 13 -13.30 23.95 10.55
C GLY A 13 -14.79 23.59 10.48
N ASP A 14 -15.51 24.12 9.49
CA ASP A 14 -16.91 23.79 9.25
C ASP A 14 -17.10 22.36 8.70
N ASP A 15 -18.28 21.78 8.92
CA ASP A 15 -18.61 20.45 8.38
C ASP A 15 -18.84 20.51 6.87
N ILE A 16 -17.85 20.02 6.12
CA ILE A 16 -17.87 19.92 4.66
C ILE A 16 -18.34 18.54 4.15
N LEU A 17 -18.72 17.60 5.02
CA LEU A 17 -19.08 16.23 4.61
C LEU A 17 -20.30 16.20 3.68
N GLY A 18 -21.26 17.12 3.87
CA GLY A 18 -22.44 17.26 3.01
C GLY A 18 -22.13 17.79 1.60
N ASP A 19 -20.98 18.46 1.44
CA ASP A 19 -20.51 19.03 0.17
C ASP A 19 -19.66 18.02 -0.63
N LEU A 20 -19.27 16.88 -0.03
CA LEU A 20 -18.46 15.82 -0.64
C LEU A 20 -19.33 14.73 -1.30
N ASP A 21 -19.02 14.39 -2.56
CA ASP A 21 -19.61 13.23 -3.25
C ASP A 21 -18.94 11.92 -2.76
N LEU A 22 -19.38 11.45 -1.59
CA LEU A 22 -18.85 10.22 -0.98
C LEU A 22 -19.16 8.95 -1.79
N SER A 23 -20.09 8.99 -2.74
CA SER A 23 -20.39 7.85 -3.63
C SER A 23 -19.20 7.46 -4.51
N LYS A 24 -18.29 8.41 -4.75
CA LYS A 24 -17.04 8.20 -5.50
C LYS A 24 -15.82 8.06 -4.59
N SER A 25 -16.01 8.05 -3.27
CA SER A 25 -14.91 7.84 -2.33
C SER A 25 -14.25 6.50 -2.61
N LYS A 26 -12.96 6.53 -2.91
CA LYS A 26 -12.14 5.33 -3.09
C LYS A 26 -11.17 5.28 -1.95
N ARG A 27 -11.02 4.10 -1.37
CA ARG A 27 -9.92 3.81 -0.45
C ARG A 27 -8.75 3.32 -1.32
N PRO A 28 -7.80 4.20 -1.71
CA PRO A 28 -6.64 3.77 -2.47
C PRO A 28 -5.94 2.61 -1.74
N MET A 29 -5.35 1.70 -2.52
CA MET A 29 -4.65 0.50 -2.02
C MET A 29 -5.54 -0.61 -1.41
N GLN A 30 -6.88 -0.51 -1.46
CA GLN A 30 -7.75 -1.62 -1.01
C GLN A 30 -8.05 -2.67 -2.08
N SER A 31 -7.86 -2.37 -3.35
CA SER A 31 -8.07 -3.35 -4.43
C SER A 31 -6.96 -4.39 -4.44
N GLN A 32 -7.27 -5.62 -4.03
CA GLN A 32 -6.36 -6.76 -4.14
C GLN A 32 -6.46 -7.40 -5.53
N LYS A 33 -5.33 -7.58 -6.20
CA LYS A 33 -5.24 -8.33 -7.46
C LYS A 33 -4.47 -9.62 -7.22
N ARG A 34 -5.03 -10.77 -7.60
CA ARG A 34 -4.32 -12.06 -7.55
C ARG A 34 -3.31 -12.14 -8.70
N VAL A 35 -2.11 -12.61 -8.39
CA VAL A 35 -1.03 -12.85 -9.35
C VAL A 35 -0.45 -14.23 -9.05
N ASN A 36 -0.17 -15.00 -10.11
CA ASN A 36 0.51 -16.29 -10.02
C ASN A 36 1.97 -16.09 -10.39
N VAL A 37 2.88 -16.70 -9.63
CA VAL A 37 4.34 -16.61 -9.82
C VAL A 37 4.93 -17.98 -9.54
N ASP A 38 5.79 -18.45 -10.44
CA ASP A 38 6.56 -19.67 -10.24
C ASP A 38 7.89 -19.35 -9.55
N PHE A 39 8.28 -20.18 -8.59
CA PHE A 39 9.52 -20.05 -7.84
C PHE A 39 10.35 -21.33 -7.94
N PRO A 40 11.69 -21.24 -8.05
CA PRO A 40 12.55 -22.41 -7.92
C PRO A 40 12.37 -23.09 -6.56
N THR A 41 12.50 -24.42 -6.52
CA THR A 41 12.29 -25.22 -5.30
C THR A 41 13.14 -24.72 -4.11
N TRP A 42 14.42 -24.44 -4.35
CA TRP A 42 15.34 -23.95 -3.31
C TRP A 42 14.87 -22.63 -2.67
N MET A 43 14.18 -21.79 -3.43
CA MET A 43 13.66 -20.51 -2.96
C MET A 43 12.43 -20.74 -2.08
N ILE A 44 11.53 -21.64 -2.48
CA ILE A 44 10.36 -22.01 -1.69
C ILE A 44 10.79 -22.59 -0.33
N GLU A 45 11.76 -23.51 -0.34
CA GLU A 45 12.31 -24.10 0.89
C GLU A 45 12.91 -23.05 1.83
N SER A 46 13.62 -22.07 1.27
CA SER A 46 14.20 -20.97 2.05
C SER A 46 13.12 -20.05 2.63
N LEU A 47 12.09 -19.72 1.85
CA LEU A 47 10.94 -18.92 2.31
C LEU A 47 10.17 -19.64 3.42
N ASP A 48 9.97 -20.95 3.30
CA ASP A 48 9.29 -21.74 4.33
C ASP A 48 10.04 -21.80 5.63
N ARG A 49 11.36 -22.00 5.57
CA ARG A 49 12.20 -22.01 6.77
C ARG A 49 12.09 -20.69 7.53
N GLU A 50 12.10 -19.58 6.81
CA GLU A 50 12.02 -18.25 7.41
C GLU A 50 10.62 -17.92 7.93
N ALA A 51 9.59 -18.24 7.15
CA ALA A 51 8.21 -18.07 7.57
C ALA A 51 7.92 -18.86 8.87
N ASN A 52 8.42 -20.10 8.97
CA ASN A 52 8.33 -20.90 10.18
C ASN A 52 9.12 -20.31 11.36
N ARG A 53 10.32 -19.79 11.12
CA ARG A 53 11.16 -19.16 12.15
C ARG A 53 10.48 -17.96 12.82
N ILE A 54 9.75 -17.16 12.04
CA ILE A 54 9.06 -15.96 12.50
C ILE A 54 7.61 -16.27 12.94
N GLY A 55 7.07 -17.43 12.56
CA GLY A 55 5.70 -17.84 12.89
C GLY A 55 4.64 -17.20 12.00
N VAL A 56 4.95 -16.99 10.71
CA VAL A 56 4.05 -16.38 9.73
C VAL A 56 3.86 -17.30 8.52
N THR A 57 2.91 -16.95 7.64
CA THR A 57 2.73 -17.69 6.38
C THR A 57 3.77 -17.32 5.34
N ARG A 58 4.02 -18.22 4.39
CA ARG A 58 4.86 -17.93 3.20
C ARG A 58 4.39 -16.68 2.44
N GLN A 59 3.08 -16.47 2.30
CA GLN A 59 2.54 -15.28 1.63
C GLN A 59 2.86 -14.00 2.41
N SER A 60 2.81 -14.04 3.74
CA SER A 60 3.14 -12.90 4.59
C SER A 60 4.61 -12.49 4.42
N ILE A 61 5.55 -13.45 4.46
CA ILE A 61 6.98 -13.12 4.31
C ILE A 61 7.29 -12.59 2.90
N ILE A 62 6.69 -13.17 1.86
CA ILE A 62 6.82 -12.66 0.47
C ILE A 62 6.33 -11.21 0.39
N LYS A 63 5.19 -10.89 1.00
CA LYS A 63 4.62 -9.55 0.99
C LYS A 63 5.54 -8.53 1.67
N VAL A 64 6.07 -8.88 2.86
CA VAL A 64 6.94 -7.99 3.64
C VAL A 64 8.23 -7.71 2.87
N TRP A 65 8.93 -8.74 2.42
CA TRP A 65 10.20 -8.56 1.71
C TRP A 65 10.04 -7.83 0.38
N LEU A 66 8.95 -8.08 -0.35
CA LEU A 66 8.66 -7.34 -1.57
C LEU A 66 8.42 -5.85 -1.28
N ALA A 67 7.68 -5.52 -0.23
CA ALA A 67 7.45 -4.14 0.18
C ALA A 67 8.76 -3.45 0.58
N GLU A 68 9.56 -4.08 1.45
CA GLU A 68 10.88 -3.57 1.86
C GLU A 68 11.80 -3.32 0.66
N ARG A 69 11.82 -4.25 -0.30
CA ARG A 69 12.63 -4.09 -1.51
C ARG A 69 12.14 -2.93 -2.37
N LEU A 70 10.83 -2.78 -2.56
CA LEU A 70 10.24 -1.68 -3.33
C LEU A 70 10.51 -0.32 -2.66
N GLU A 71 10.37 -0.24 -1.34
CA GLU A 71 10.69 0.95 -0.56
C GLU A 71 12.18 1.33 -0.67
N SER A 72 13.08 0.35 -0.53
CA SER A 72 14.52 0.55 -0.70
C SER A 72 14.86 1.06 -2.11
N VAL A 73 14.22 0.51 -3.15
CA VAL A 73 14.41 0.97 -4.53
C VAL A 73 13.89 2.39 -4.70
N ALA A 74 12.70 2.71 -4.19
CA ALA A 74 12.14 4.07 -4.27
C ALA A 74 13.04 5.08 -3.56
N ALA A 75 13.51 4.80 -2.35
CA ALA A 75 14.41 5.66 -1.61
C ALA A 75 15.72 5.95 -2.36
N ASN A 76 16.30 4.93 -3.02
CA ASN A 76 17.53 5.10 -3.80
C ASN A 76 17.34 5.95 -5.06
N HIS A 77 16.14 5.93 -5.66
CA HIS A 77 15.83 6.78 -6.82
C HIS A 77 15.68 8.24 -6.42
N THR A 78 15.06 8.52 -5.25
CA THR A 78 14.92 9.89 -4.74
C THR A 78 16.27 10.50 -4.34
N ALA A 79 17.23 9.69 -3.91
CA ALA A 79 18.58 10.15 -3.54
C ALA A 79 19.53 10.39 -4.73
N SER A 80 19.16 9.93 -5.93
CA SER A 80 19.95 10.10 -7.17
C SER A 80 19.47 11.27 -8.06
N HIS A 81 18.52 12.08 -7.56
CA HIS A 81 17.99 13.29 -8.19
C HIS A 81 18.23 14.50 -7.28
#